data_AF-A0A1X1FGU1-F1
#
_entry.id   AF-A0A1X1FGU1-F1
#
_cell.length_a   1.000
_cell.length_b   1.000
_cell.length_c   1.000
_cell.angle_alpha   90.00
_cell.angle_beta   90.00
_cell.angle_gamma   90.00
#
_symmetry.space_group_name_H-M   'P 1'
#
loop_
_entity.id
_entity.type
_entity.pdbx_description
1 polymer ?
#
loop_
_entity_poly.entity_id
_entity_poly.type
_entity_poly.pdbx_seq_one_letter_code
_entity_poly.pdbx_strand_id
1 'polypeptide(L)'
;MKNRILLTIVLSVFVIGFMLPVTTMSVSAQQRIVLKSGWKVIKGRAYPGVPYHAKSPKKSAILWNTPTVSKHSNLNKYPYETWNVVDVWVLQKGSKKRVYYQVDGQHNTGWVWRVYLTKGHNPNESKGNNPNQLPEDN
;
A
#
# COMPACT_ATOMS: atom_id res chain seq x y z
N MET A 1 -8.45 35.14 69.35
CA MET A 1 -7.74 34.06 70.05
C MET A 1 -8.64 33.46 71.13
N LYS A 2 -9.14 32.22 70.96
CA LYS A 2 -9.25 31.18 72.01
C LYS A 2 -9.78 29.88 71.39
N ASN A 3 -9.04 28.80 71.59
CA ASN A 3 -9.23 27.48 70.99
C ASN A 3 -10.18 26.59 71.81
N ARG A 4 -10.67 25.50 71.17
CA ARG A 4 -10.79 24.07 71.63
C ARG A 4 -12.09 23.46 71.08
N ILE A 5 -12.12 22.27 70.46
CA ILE A 5 -12.18 20.90 71.04
C ILE A 5 -12.03 19.92 69.85
N LEU A 6 -11.02 19.03 69.74
CA LEU A 6 -10.87 17.65 70.25
C LEU A 6 -11.61 16.53 69.45
N LEU A 7 -10.84 15.86 68.59
CA LEU A 7 -10.74 14.42 68.20
C LEU A 7 -11.99 13.49 68.18
N THR A 8 -12.30 12.84 67.03
CA THR A 8 -12.66 11.40 66.94
C THR A 8 -12.41 10.83 65.53
N ILE A 9 -11.76 9.67 65.48
CA ILE A 9 -11.41 8.77 64.34
C ILE A 9 -12.66 8.03 63.84
N VAL A 10 -12.78 7.60 62.56
CA VAL A 10 -12.90 6.18 62.05
C VAL A 10 -13.01 6.12 60.49
N LEU A 11 -12.23 5.18 59.92
CA LEU A 11 -12.24 4.45 58.61
C LEU A 11 -13.30 4.75 57.51
N SER A 12 -12.85 4.69 56.24
CA SER A 12 -13.12 3.60 55.26
C SER A 12 -12.58 4.00 53.87
N VAL A 13 -11.47 3.45 53.35
CA VAL A 13 -11.32 2.26 52.48
C VAL A 13 -11.82 2.44 51.02
N PHE A 14 -10.92 2.11 50.07
CA PHE A 14 -11.11 1.86 48.62
C PHE A 14 -11.31 3.09 47.71
N VAL A 15 -10.63 3.29 46.56
CA VAL A 15 -10.21 2.34 45.53
C VAL A 15 -8.88 2.79 44.91
N ILE A 16 -8.02 1.81 44.65
CA ILE A 16 -6.81 1.87 43.82
C ILE A 16 -7.20 2.34 42.41
N GLY A 17 -6.98 3.62 42.11
CA GLY A 17 -6.99 4.13 40.75
C GLY A 17 -5.72 3.67 40.04
N PHE A 18 -5.79 2.48 39.44
CA PHE A 18 -4.78 1.87 38.58
C PHE A 18 -4.54 2.80 37.37
N MET A 19 -3.65 3.78 37.51
CA MET A 19 -3.14 4.56 36.38
C MET A 19 -2.23 3.65 35.57
N LEU A 20 -2.79 3.02 34.54
CA LEU A 20 -2.01 2.39 33.49
C LEU A 20 -1.14 3.47 32.85
N PRO A 21 0.20 3.32 32.79
CA PRO A 21 0.98 4.13 31.88
C PRO A 21 0.48 3.83 30.48
N VAL A 22 -0.07 4.84 29.81
CA VAL A 22 -0.35 4.78 28.37
C VAL A 22 0.98 4.43 27.72
N THR A 23 1.11 3.19 27.27
CA THR A 23 2.23 2.75 26.46
C THR A 23 2.13 3.51 25.15
N THR A 24 3.08 4.41 24.92
CA THR A 24 3.29 5.03 23.61
C THR A 24 3.81 3.94 22.66
N MET A 25 2.90 3.20 22.05
CA MET A 25 3.27 2.23 21.04
C MET A 25 3.67 2.94 19.74
N SER A 26 4.96 2.82 19.43
CA SER A 26 5.54 2.65 18.10
C SER A 26 5.45 3.83 17.13
N VAL A 27 6.53 4.63 17.07
CA VAL A 27 6.91 5.29 15.81
C VAL A 27 7.30 4.17 14.84
N SER A 28 6.34 3.73 14.02
CA SER A 28 6.64 2.90 12.86
C SER A 28 7.73 3.59 12.05
N ALA A 29 8.91 2.98 11.97
CA ALA A 29 9.95 3.41 11.06
C ALA A 29 9.35 3.35 9.65
N GLN A 30 8.91 4.50 9.12
CA GLN A 30 8.51 4.57 7.72
C GLN A 30 9.71 4.11 6.91
N GLN A 31 9.62 2.92 6.31
CA GLN A 31 10.64 2.42 5.39
C GLN A 31 10.95 3.54 4.41
N ARG A 32 12.18 4.06 4.42
CA ARG A 32 12.61 5.09 3.48
C ARG A 32 12.57 4.46 2.09
N ILE A 33 11.51 4.76 1.34
CA ILE A 33 11.39 4.38 -0.06
C ILE A 33 12.59 4.99 -0.80
N VAL A 34 13.52 4.15 -1.23
CA VAL A 34 14.67 4.58 -2.03
C VAL A 34 14.18 4.75 -3.47
N LEU A 35 14.14 6.00 -3.95
CA LEU A 35 13.83 6.35 -5.34
C LEU A 35 15.12 6.71 -6.11
N LYS A 36 15.08 6.72 -7.45
CA LYS A 36 16.21 7.19 -8.25
C LYS A 36 16.46 8.66 -7.92
N SER A 37 17.73 9.07 -7.92
CA SER A 37 18.13 10.44 -7.57
C SER A 37 17.27 11.51 -8.28
N GLY A 38 16.68 12.39 -7.45
CA GLY A 38 15.84 13.51 -7.85
C GLY A 38 14.34 13.23 -7.92
N TRP A 39 13.88 11.98 -7.82
CA TRP A 39 12.45 11.67 -7.69
C TRP A 39 12.02 11.63 -6.22
N LYS A 40 10.85 12.19 -5.92
CA LYS A 40 10.21 12.16 -4.61
C LYS A 40 8.75 11.77 -4.74
N VAL A 41 8.22 10.99 -3.81
CA VAL A 41 6.76 10.78 -3.69
C VAL A 41 6.17 12.06 -3.10
N ILE A 42 5.26 12.70 -3.84
CA ILE A 42 4.56 13.92 -3.38
C ILE A 42 3.11 13.64 -2.97
N LYS A 43 2.58 12.48 -3.37
CA LYS A 43 1.25 12.01 -3.00
C LYS A 43 1.22 10.49 -3.09
N GLY A 44 0.63 9.84 -2.10
CA GLY A 44 0.34 8.41 -2.08
C GLY A 44 -1.07 8.17 -1.55
N ARG A 45 -1.77 7.15 -2.05
CA ARG A 45 -3.01 6.65 -1.44
C ARG A 45 -3.28 5.22 -1.88
N ALA A 46 -3.88 4.45 -0.98
CA ALA A 46 -4.48 3.16 -1.31
C ALA A 46 -5.55 3.32 -2.41
N TYR A 47 -5.69 2.25 -3.20
CA TYR A 47 -6.62 2.13 -4.30
C TYR A 47 -7.47 0.87 -4.08
N PRO A 48 -8.78 0.87 -4.41
CA PRO A 48 -9.71 -0.16 -3.96
C PRO A 48 -9.62 -1.50 -4.75
N GLY A 49 -8.47 -1.85 -5.34
CA GLY A 49 -8.33 -3.09 -6.10
C GLY A 49 -9.09 -3.06 -7.42
N VAL A 50 -8.87 -2.03 -8.24
CA VAL A 50 -9.58 -1.89 -9.51
C VAL A 50 -8.84 -2.65 -10.62
N PRO A 51 -9.54 -3.40 -11.49
CA PRO A 51 -8.90 -4.15 -12.55
C PRO A 51 -8.40 -3.24 -13.67
N TYR A 52 -7.20 -3.55 -14.15
CA TYR A 52 -6.53 -2.96 -15.31
C TYR A 52 -5.85 -4.06 -16.13
N HIS A 53 -5.48 -3.75 -17.36
CA HIS A 53 -4.66 -4.62 -18.19
C HIS A 53 -3.62 -3.82 -18.98
N ALA A 54 -2.62 -4.50 -19.53
CA ALA A 54 -1.59 -3.87 -20.33
C ALA A 54 -2.20 -3.22 -21.59
N LYS A 55 -1.98 -1.91 -21.76
CA LYS A 55 -2.49 -1.14 -22.92
C LYS A 55 -1.96 -1.64 -24.26
N SER A 56 -0.75 -2.21 -24.24
CA SER A 56 -0.10 -2.78 -25.42
C SER A 56 0.63 -4.05 -24.99
N PRO A 57 -0.06 -5.20 -24.95
CA PRO A 57 0.44 -6.43 -24.33
C PRO A 57 1.70 -6.99 -24.98
N LYS A 58 1.97 -6.63 -26.25
CA LYS A 58 3.20 -7.03 -26.96
C LYS A 58 4.36 -6.05 -26.78
N LYS A 59 4.11 -4.83 -26.28
CA LYS A 59 5.13 -3.79 -26.12
C LYS A 59 5.72 -3.83 -24.72
N SER A 60 7.03 -3.61 -24.65
CA SER A 60 7.76 -3.50 -23.38
C SER A 60 7.16 -2.40 -22.49
N ALA A 61 6.64 -2.79 -21.33
CA ALA A 61 6.14 -1.92 -20.27
C ALA A 61 6.70 -2.41 -18.92
N ILE A 62 7.59 -1.61 -18.32
CA ILE A 62 8.36 -2.06 -17.16
C ILE A 62 7.47 -2.21 -15.92
N LEU A 63 7.63 -3.34 -15.24
CA LEU A 63 7.13 -3.58 -13.88
C LEU A 63 8.31 -3.42 -12.92
N TRP A 64 8.25 -2.46 -12.00
CA TRP A 64 9.30 -2.17 -11.03
C TRP A 64 8.98 -2.76 -9.65
N ASN A 65 9.99 -3.15 -8.88
CA ASN A 65 9.81 -3.44 -7.45
C ASN A 65 9.55 -2.13 -6.68
N THR A 66 10.26 -1.07 -7.06
CA THR A 66 10.08 0.28 -6.54
C THR A 66 10.17 1.26 -7.70
N PRO A 67 9.26 2.23 -7.83
CA PRO A 67 9.21 3.10 -9.00
C PRO A 67 10.58 3.69 -9.32
N THR A 68 10.97 3.61 -10.59
CA THR A 68 12.21 4.19 -11.13
C THR A 68 13.54 3.59 -10.64
N VAL A 69 13.61 2.68 -9.67
CA VAL A 69 14.90 2.17 -9.13
C VAL A 69 15.25 0.79 -9.62
N SER A 70 14.36 -0.17 -9.37
CA SER A 70 14.64 -1.60 -9.55
C SER A 70 13.63 -2.18 -10.51
N LYS A 71 14.09 -2.49 -11.74
CA LYS A 71 13.29 -3.26 -12.69
C LYS A 71 13.11 -4.66 -12.12
N HIS A 72 11.86 -5.07 -11.97
CA HIS A 72 11.49 -6.41 -11.56
C HIS A 72 11.24 -7.28 -12.78
N SER A 73 10.30 -6.85 -13.62
CA SER A 73 9.84 -7.62 -14.78
C SER A 73 9.31 -6.67 -15.88
N ASN A 74 8.39 -7.18 -16.70
CA ASN A 74 7.73 -6.45 -17.76
C ASN A 74 6.31 -6.99 -17.96
N LEU A 75 5.33 -6.11 -18.16
CA LEU A 75 3.94 -6.53 -18.39
C LEU A 75 3.78 -7.38 -19.65
N ASN A 76 4.66 -7.23 -20.64
CA ASN A 76 4.54 -8.01 -21.89
C ASN A 76 4.83 -9.51 -21.74
N LYS A 77 5.41 -9.93 -20.61
CA LYS A 77 5.53 -11.35 -20.26
C LYS A 77 4.19 -11.98 -19.86
N TYR A 78 3.22 -11.14 -19.52
CA TYR A 78 1.91 -11.53 -19.01
C TYR A 78 0.80 -10.83 -19.83
N PRO A 79 0.73 -11.09 -21.15
CA PRO A 79 -0.13 -10.33 -22.06
C PRO A 79 -1.63 -10.51 -21.80
N TYR A 80 -2.02 -11.57 -21.08
CA TYR A 80 -3.41 -11.94 -20.80
C TYR A 80 -3.84 -11.61 -19.36
N GLU A 81 -2.93 -11.13 -18.53
CA GLU A 81 -3.22 -10.93 -17.10
C GLU A 81 -4.07 -9.68 -16.85
N THR A 82 -5.03 -9.81 -15.93
CA THR A 82 -5.72 -8.70 -15.27
C THR A 82 -4.95 -8.32 -14.01
N TRP A 83 -4.70 -7.04 -13.84
CA TRP A 83 -3.91 -6.45 -12.77
C TRP A 83 -4.80 -5.59 -11.89
N ASN A 84 -4.89 -5.91 -10.60
CA ASN A 84 -5.62 -5.10 -9.63
C ASN A 84 -4.74 -3.96 -9.14
N VAL A 85 -5.17 -2.72 -9.36
CA VAL A 85 -4.46 -1.56 -8.83
C VAL A 85 -4.84 -1.39 -7.36
N VAL A 86 -3.84 -1.53 -6.48
CA VAL A 86 -4.01 -1.49 -5.01
C VAL A 86 -3.44 -0.23 -4.38
N ASP A 87 -2.58 0.50 -5.11
CA ASP A 87 -1.94 1.71 -4.60
C ASP A 87 -1.59 2.68 -5.73
N VAL A 88 -1.52 3.98 -5.42
CA VAL A 88 -1.10 5.01 -6.38
C VAL A 88 -0.13 5.99 -5.76
N TRP A 89 1.00 6.22 -6.43
CA TRP A 89 1.97 7.25 -6.09
C TRP A 89 2.10 8.29 -7.20
N VAL A 90 2.12 9.55 -6.83
CA VAL A 90 2.56 10.65 -7.69
C VAL A 90 3.99 10.99 -7.33
N LEU A 91 4.88 10.79 -8.30
CA LEU A 91 6.29 11.09 -8.20
C LEU A 91 6.58 12.43 -8.89
N GLN A 92 7.45 13.25 -8.29
CA GLN A 92 7.90 14.52 -8.84
C GLN A 92 9.44 14.57 -8.92
N LYS A 93 9.95 15.13 -10.02
CA LYS A 93 11.36 15.51 -10.23
C LYS A 93 11.41 16.86 -10.94
N GLY A 94 11.79 17.91 -10.21
CA GLY A 94 11.65 19.29 -10.69
C GLY A 94 10.19 19.62 -11.00
N SER A 95 9.90 20.10 -12.21
CA SER A 95 8.53 20.35 -12.70
C SER A 95 7.82 19.10 -13.23
N LYS A 96 8.54 17.99 -13.45
CA LYS A 96 7.97 16.76 -14.05
C LYS A 96 7.24 15.93 -12.99
N LYS A 97 6.00 15.54 -13.29
CA LYS A 97 5.20 14.62 -12.46
C LYS A 97 4.87 13.34 -13.22
N ARG A 98 4.86 12.20 -12.51
CA ARG A 98 4.44 10.89 -13.05
C ARG A 98 3.58 10.18 -12.03
N VAL A 99 2.57 9.47 -12.52
CA VAL A 99 1.66 8.68 -11.68
C VAL A 99 1.97 7.21 -11.89
N TYR A 100 2.32 6.54 -10.81
CA TYR A 100 2.61 5.12 -10.78
C TYR A 100 1.50 4.40 -10.03
N TYR A 101 1.07 3.28 -10.58
CA TYR A 101 0.16 2.36 -9.91
C TYR A 101 0.96 1.18 -9.39
N GLN A 102 0.70 0.78 -8.16
CA GLN A 102 1.04 -0.55 -7.70
C GLN A 102 -0.07 -1.48 -8.19
N VAL A 103 0.35 -2.50 -8.93
CA VAL A 103 -0.50 -3.54 -9.44
C VAL A 103 -0.19 -4.84 -8.74
N ASP A 104 -1.25 -5.60 -8.50
CA ASP A 104 -1.21 -6.95 -8.01
C ASP A 104 -1.88 -7.86 -9.04
N GLY A 105 -1.16 -8.87 -9.49
CA GLY A 105 -1.62 -9.83 -10.50
C GLY A 105 -1.40 -11.25 -10.00
N GLN A 106 -1.93 -12.21 -10.74
CA GLN A 106 -1.72 -13.64 -10.49
C GLN A 106 -0.24 -14.01 -10.38
N HIS A 107 0.62 -13.45 -11.25
CA HIS A 107 2.02 -13.88 -11.33
C HIS A 107 2.99 -13.00 -10.56
N ASN A 108 2.73 -11.69 -10.45
CA ASN A 108 3.62 -10.75 -9.76
C ASN A 108 2.85 -9.58 -9.17
N THR A 109 3.53 -8.86 -8.28
CA THR A 109 3.13 -7.51 -7.83
C THR A 109 4.21 -6.52 -8.26
N GLY A 110 3.85 -5.27 -8.52
CA GLY A 110 4.86 -4.23 -8.72
C GLY A 110 4.31 -2.88 -9.13
N TRP A 111 5.20 -1.94 -9.36
CA TRP A 111 4.88 -0.58 -9.77
C TRP A 111 5.00 -0.40 -11.26
N VAL A 112 4.00 0.24 -11.87
CA VAL A 112 3.98 0.52 -13.30
C VAL A 112 3.52 1.94 -13.58
N TRP A 113 4.06 2.53 -14.64
CA TRP A 113 3.63 3.86 -15.06
C TRP A 113 2.19 3.78 -15.60
N ARG A 114 1.27 4.62 -15.08
CA ARG A 114 -0.16 4.47 -15.38
C ARG A 114 -0.51 4.41 -16.87
N VAL A 115 0.29 5.07 -17.72
CA VAL A 115 0.04 5.18 -19.16
C VAL A 115 0.21 3.85 -19.91
N TYR A 116 0.86 2.86 -19.29
CA TYR A 116 0.99 1.50 -19.81
C TYR A 116 -0.22 0.62 -19.52
N LEU A 117 -1.20 1.12 -18.77
CA LEU A 117 -2.39 0.38 -18.39
C LEU A 117 -3.65 0.97 -19.03
N THR A 118 -4.61 0.10 -19.29
CA THR A 118 -6.00 0.43 -19.63
C THR A 118 -6.89 -0.11 -18.52
N LYS A 119 -7.89 0.67 -18.09
CA LYS A 119 -8.83 0.25 -17.04
C LYS A 119 -9.74 -0.87 -17.54
N GLY A 120 -10.07 -1.80 -16.65
CA GLY A 120 -10.95 -2.94 -16.90
C GLY A 120 -10.18 -4.27 -16.96
N HIS A 121 -10.94 -5.37 -16.83
CA HIS A 121 -10.43 -6.72 -17.03
C HIS A 121 -9.78 -6.89 -18.40
N ASN A 122 -8.79 -7.76 -18.49
CA ASN A 122 -8.17 -8.08 -19.77
C ASN A 122 -9.17 -8.86 -20.63
N PRO A 123 -9.57 -8.36 -21.81
CA PRO A 123 -10.54 -9.05 -22.65
C PRO A 123 -10.01 -10.38 -23.21
N ASN A 124 -8.71 -10.65 -23.09
CA ASN A 124 -8.07 -11.87 -23.53
C ASN A 124 -7.62 -12.77 -22.36
N GLU A 125 -8.11 -12.54 -21.14
CA GLU A 125 -7.72 -13.30 -19.94
C GLU A 125 -7.88 -14.81 -20.09
N SER A 126 -8.96 -15.25 -20.76
CA SER A 126 -9.22 -16.66 -21.07
C SER A 126 -8.14 -17.33 -21.92
N LYS A 127 -7.31 -16.59 -22.65
CA LYS A 127 -6.21 -17.14 -23.47
C LYS A 127 -4.95 -17.45 -22.65
N GLY A 128 -4.87 -16.93 -21.43
CA GLY A 128 -3.77 -17.22 -20.50
C GLY A 128 -4.00 -18.46 -19.64
N ASN A 129 -5.25 -18.90 -19.52
CA ASN A 129 -5.62 -19.99 -18.64
C ASN A 129 -5.32 -21.33 -19.32
N ASN A 130 -4.39 -22.09 -18.76
CA ASN A 130 -4.20 -23.50 -19.10
C ASN A 130 -5.45 -24.27 -18.64
N PRO A 131 -6.14 -25.06 -19.49
CA PRO A 131 -7.38 -25.78 -19.12
C PRO A 131 -7.24 -26.75 -17.93
N ASN A 132 -6.02 -26.99 -17.44
CA ASN A 132 -5.75 -27.83 -16.26
C ASN A 132 -5.66 -27.04 -14.93
N GLN A 133 -5.85 -25.72 -14.94
CA GLN A 133 -5.89 -24.93 -13.71
C GLN A 133 -7.31 -25.00 -13.14
N LEU A 134 -7.52 -25.87 -12.13
CA LEU A 134 -8.80 -26.01 -11.44
C LEU A 134 -9.21 -24.66 -10.82
N PRO A 135 -10.51 -24.29 -10.86
CA PRO A 135 -10.99 -23.08 -10.21
C PRO A 135 -10.71 -23.15 -8.71
N GLU A 136 -10.16 -22.07 -8.17
CA GLU A 136 -10.03 -21.90 -6.72
C GLU A 136 -11.45 -21.84 -6.13
N ASP A 137 -11.75 -22.84 -5.31
CA ASP A 137 -12.98 -22.97 -4.52
C ASP A 137 -13.15 -21.73 -3.61
N ASN A 138 -14.38 -21.23 -3.52
CA ASN A 138 -14.73 -19.92 -2.96
C ASN A 138 -15.58 -20.10 -1.70
#